data_AF-A0A3N1ULT0-F1
#
_entry.id   AF-A0A3N1ULT0-F1
#
_cell.length_a   1.000
_cell.length_b   1.000
_cell.length_c   1.000
_cell.angle_alpha   90.00
_cell.angle_beta   90.00
_cell.angle_gamma   90.00
#
_symmetry.space_group_name_H-M   'P 1'
#
loop_
_entity.id
_entity.type
_entity.pdbx_description
1 polymer ?
#
loop_
_entity_poly.entity_id
_entity_poly.type
_entity_poly.pdbx_seq_one_letter_code
_entity_poly.pdbx_strand_id
1 'polypeptide(L)'
;MINIGIYVLTIILPFFNVAEQLMAEEKPSKFNEVQIILYQEGRQNVVDHQDPFFQELLLECEEVFLKADSGYKVVVHKDLISRIKKKLAIEVIYSIVHRTDIPKPLYYTRLLIPLQEKVSNGTVFFAGIYEYELKRDKPDLLPEQDYTYIDQYRALNIVLNTQGIPRLKKILRKMSIELD
;
A
#
# COMPACT_ATOMS: atom_id res chain seq x y z
N MET A 1 73.90 -7.19 -11.70
CA MET A 1 73.27 -7.02 -13.04
C MET A 1 72.17 -8.05 -13.17
N ILE A 2 71.03 -7.67 -13.78
CA ILE A 2 69.74 -8.38 -13.88
C ILE A 2 68.96 -8.27 -12.54
N ASN A 3 68.01 -7.37 -12.30
CA ASN A 3 66.85 -6.82 -13.02
C ASN A 3 65.65 -7.80 -13.11
N ILE A 4 64.44 -7.26 -12.91
CA ILE A 4 63.10 -7.87 -13.00
C ILE A 4 62.62 -8.50 -11.67
N GLY A 5 61.52 -8.09 -11.03
CA GLY A 5 60.49 -7.11 -11.34
C GLY A 5 59.42 -7.26 -10.25
N ILE A 6 59.09 -6.17 -9.56
CA ILE A 6 58.02 -6.16 -8.56
C ILE A 6 56.69 -6.28 -9.32
N TYR A 7 55.95 -7.37 -9.10
CA TYR A 7 54.57 -7.50 -9.57
C TYR A 7 53.66 -6.65 -8.69
N VAL A 8 53.47 -5.38 -9.08
CA VAL A 8 52.34 -4.59 -8.60
C VAL A 8 51.11 -5.08 -9.35
N LEU A 9 50.25 -5.84 -8.68
CA LEU A 9 48.95 -6.22 -9.20
C LEU A 9 48.02 -4.99 -9.12
N THR A 10 48.03 -4.18 -10.17
CA THR A 10 47.07 -3.09 -10.36
C THR A 10 45.76 -3.70 -10.89
N ILE A 11 44.77 -3.91 -10.02
CA ILE A 11 43.41 -4.20 -10.47
C ILE A 11 42.79 -2.88 -10.93
N ILE A 12 42.76 -2.69 -12.24
CA ILE A 12 42.04 -1.61 -12.93
C ILE A 12 40.55 -1.95 -12.86
N LEU A 13 39.78 -1.15 -12.11
CA LEU A 13 38.32 -1.16 -12.19
C LEU A 13 37.89 -0.65 -13.58
N PRO A 14 37.14 -1.42 -14.38
CA PRO A 14 36.53 -0.85 -15.57
C PRO A 14 35.33 0.01 -15.17
N PHE A 15 35.57 1.32 -15.06
CA PHE A 15 34.55 2.30 -15.37
C PHE A 15 34.23 2.20 -16.87
N PHE A 16 33.12 1.56 -17.21
CA PHE A 16 32.45 1.77 -18.49
C PHE A 16 31.03 2.28 -18.22
N ASN A 17 30.92 3.61 -18.23
CA ASN A 17 29.69 4.32 -18.56
C ASN A 17 29.50 4.26 -20.08
N VAL A 18 28.49 3.53 -20.56
CA VAL A 18 27.74 3.83 -21.79
C VAL A 18 26.36 3.23 -21.56
N ALA A 19 25.40 4.02 -21.08
CA ALA A 19 24.38 4.60 -21.95
C ALA A 19 23.64 3.56 -22.80
N GLU A 20 22.91 2.66 -22.15
CA GLU A 20 21.64 2.18 -22.71
C GLU A 20 20.51 2.93 -22.01
N GLN A 21 20.19 4.08 -22.61
CA GLN A 21 18.83 4.60 -22.65
C GLN A 21 17.92 3.53 -23.28
N LEU A 22 17.52 2.55 -22.50
CA LEU A 22 16.24 1.90 -22.73
C LEU A 22 15.25 2.68 -21.89
N MET A 23 14.36 3.35 -22.60
CA MET A 23 13.21 4.09 -22.11
C MET A 23 12.39 3.21 -21.15
N ALA A 24 12.79 3.15 -19.89
CA ALA A 24 11.88 2.79 -18.83
C ALA A 24 10.95 3.99 -18.70
N GLU A 25 9.72 3.81 -19.20
CA GLU A 25 8.58 4.66 -18.86
C GLU A 25 8.75 5.17 -17.44
N GLU A 26 8.73 6.50 -17.28
CA GLU A 26 8.80 7.16 -15.99
C GLU A 26 7.76 6.50 -15.06
N LYS A 27 8.23 5.57 -14.22
CA LYS A 27 7.41 5.00 -13.15
C LYS A 27 6.97 6.19 -12.30
N PRO A 28 5.67 6.40 -12.06
CA PRO A 28 5.21 7.50 -11.24
C PRO A 28 5.90 7.43 -9.87
N SER A 29 6.39 8.58 -9.40
CA SER A 29 7.27 8.70 -8.24
C SER A 29 6.74 7.88 -7.06
N LYS A 30 7.44 6.79 -6.74
CA LYS A 30 7.12 5.96 -5.58
C LYS A 30 7.56 6.71 -4.33
N PHE A 31 6.62 6.98 -3.44
CA PHE A 31 6.88 7.58 -2.13
C PHE A 31 7.95 6.78 -1.37
N ASN A 32 8.90 7.47 -0.73
CA ASN A 32 9.95 6.83 0.07
C ASN A 32 9.42 6.30 1.42
N GLU A 33 8.25 6.77 1.85
CA GLU A 33 7.65 6.50 3.16
C GLU A 33 6.16 6.14 3.03
N VAL A 34 5.61 5.47 4.06
CA VAL A 34 4.18 5.09 4.12
C VAL A 34 3.33 6.35 4.25
N GLN A 35 2.36 6.57 3.38
CA GLN A 35 1.48 7.73 3.46
C GLN A 35 0.11 7.37 4.01
N ILE A 36 -0.46 8.27 4.81
CA ILE A 36 -1.88 8.22 5.20
C ILE A 36 -2.57 9.42 4.58
N ILE A 37 -3.59 9.17 3.75
CA ILE A 37 -4.43 10.18 3.12
C ILE A 37 -5.82 10.11 3.74
N LEU A 38 -6.27 11.21 4.32
CA LEU A 38 -7.66 11.41 4.69
C LEU A 38 -8.43 12.04 3.54
N TYR A 39 -9.47 11.34 3.10
CA TYR A 39 -10.47 11.86 2.19
C TYR A 39 -11.65 12.42 2.98
N GLN A 40 -12.06 13.64 2.67
CA GLN A 40 -13.24 14.27 3.25
C GLN A 40 -13.88 15.20 2.23
N GLU A 41 -15.15 14.96 1.91
CA GLU A 41 -15.92 15.77 0.96
C GLU A 41 -15.20 16.01 -0.39
N GLY A 42 -14.47 14.99 -0.85
CA GLY A 42 -13.70 15.04 -2.11
C GLY A 42 -12.35 15.76 -2.01
N ARG A 43 -11.98 16.28 -0.84
CA ARG A 43 -10.63 16.80 -0.55
C ARG A 43 -9.72 15.67 -0.09
N GLN A 44 -8.43 15.83 -0.35
CA GLN A 44 -7.37 14.93 0.06
C GLN A 44 -6.43 15.67 1.02
N ASN A 45 -6.27 15.16 2.24
CA ASN A 45 -5.35 15.69 3.22
C ASN A 45 -4.34 14.59 3.58
N VAL A 46 -3.06 14.85 3.36
CA VAL A 46 -2.01 13.94 3.81
C VAL A 46 -1.79 14.17 5.31
N VAL A 47 -1.81 13.10 6.09
CA VAL A 47 -1.47 13.17 7.53
C VAL A 47 0.04 13.32 7.66
N ASP A 48 0.49 14.31 8.43
CA ASP A 48 1.90 14.54 8.69
C ASP A 48 2.50 13.35 9.47
N HIS A 49 3.65 12.86 9.03
CA HIS A 49 4.42 11.83 9.72
C HIS A 49 4.86 12.24 11.13
N GLN A 50 4.97 13.55 11.39
CA GLN A 50 5.31 14.11 12.69
C GLN A 50 4.08 14.23 13.62
N ASP A 51 2.87 13.97 13.13
CA ASP A 51 1.66 13.98 13.96
C ASP A 51 1.78 12.91 15.06
N PRO A 52 1.53 13.25 16.34
CA PRO A 52 1.63 12.31 17.46
C PRO A 52 0.77 11.05 17.31
N PHE A 53 -0.29 11.11 16.50
CA PHE A 53 -1.24 10.02 16.28
C PHE A 53 -0.98 9.24 14.99
N PHE A 54 0.01 9.61 14.17
CA PHE A 54 0.29 8.96 12.89
C PHE A 54 0.44 7.44 13.03
N GLN A 55 1.26 6.99 13.98
CA GLN A 55 1.51 5.56 14.20
C GLN A 55 0.29 4.84 14.80
N GLU A 56 -0.43 5.48 15.73
CA GLU A 56 -1.68 4.92 16.29
C GLU A 56 -2.72 4.72 15.18
N LEU A 57 -2.82 5.67 14.26
CA LEU A 57 -3.73 5.63 13.12
C LEU A 57 -3.35 4.54 12.11
N LEU A 58 -2.06 4.42 11.78
CA LEU A 58 -1.54 3.38 10.88
C LEU A 58 -1.86 1.98 11.40
N LEU A 59 -1.50 1.72 12.66
CA LEU A 59 -1.69 0.42 13.30
C LEU A 59 -3.18 0.02 13.35
N GLU A 60 -4.06 0.97 13.67
CA GLU A 60 -5.49 0.68 13.70
C GLU A 60 -6.06 0.43 12.29
N CYS A 61 -5.55 1.10 11.25
CA CYS A 61 -5.94 0.81 9.87
C CYS A 61 -5.56 -0.63 9.47
N GLU A 62 -4.34 -1.06 9.83
CA GLU A 62 -3.87 -2.42 9.61
C GLU A 62 -4.68 -3.44 10.40
N GLU A 63 -5.00 -3.14 11.66
CA GLU A 63 -5.82 -3.99 12.52
C GLU A 63 -7.22 -4.20 11.92
N VAL A 64 -7.84 -3.14 11.39
CA VAL A 64 -9.14 -3.24 10.71
C VAL A 64 -9.05 -4.15 9.48
N PHE A 65 -7.99 -4.06 8.69
CA PHE A 65 -7.77 -4.91 7.53
C PHE A 65 -7.56 -6.38 7.92
N LEU A 66 -6.68 -6.65 8.89
CA LEU A 66 -6.36 -8.00 9.34
C LEU A 66 -7.54 -8.71 10.01
N LYS A 67 -8.48 -7.96 10.58
CA LYS A 67 -9.71 -8.49 11.20
C LYS A 67 -10.89 -8.56 10.24
N ALA A 68 -10.72 -8.17 8.97
CA ALA A 68 -11.78 -8.28 7.99
C ALA A 68 -12.06 -9.75 7.63
N ASP A 69 -13.33 -10.12 7.47
CA ASP A 69 -13.73 -11.46 7.08
C ASP A 69 -13.75 -11.62 5.55
N SER A 70 -12.99 -12.58 5.06
CA SER A 70 -12.89 -12.86 3.61
C SER A 70 -14.08 -13.59 2.99
N GLY A 71 -15.20 -13.75 3.70
CA GLY A 71 -16.36 -14.49 3.21
C GLY A 71 -16.77 -14.13 1.77
N TYR A 72 -16.52 -12.88 1.33
CA TYR A 72 -16.77 -12.45 -0.04
C TYR A 72 -15.62 -11.61 -0.61
N LYS A 73 -15.06 -12.09 -1.74
CA LYS A 73 -14.09 -11.38 -2.56
C LYS A 73 -14.79 -10.75 -3.74
N VAL A 74 -14.69 -9.43 -3.88
CA VAL A 74 -15.21 -8.71 -5.05
C VAL A 74 -14.09 -7.84 -5.62
N VAL A 75 -13.76 -8.04 -6.90
CA VAL A 75 -12.93 -7.09 -7.64
C VAL A 75 -13.74 -5.81 -7.81
N VAL A 76 -13.15 -4.67 -7.48
CA VAL A 76 -13.91 -3.41 -7.36
C VAL A 76 -13.61 -2.49 -8.54
N HIS A 77 -14.69 -2.04 -9.20
CA HIS A 77 -14.57 -1.03 -10.25
C HIS A 77 -14.04 0.29 -9.70
N LYS A 78 -13.21 0.97 -10.49
CA LYS A 78 -12.60 2.28 -10.16
C LYS A 78 -13.65 3.34 -9.77
N ASP A 79 -14.85 3.26 -10.32
CA ASP A 79 -15.95 4.17 -9.98
C ASP A 79 -16.43 4.03 -8.54
N LEU A 80 -16.41 2.82 -7.97
CA LEU A 80 -16.74 2.64 -6.56
C LEU A 80 -15.66 3.26 -5.67
N ILE A 81 -14.38 3.01 -5.97
CA ILE A 81 -13.24 3.63 -5.26
C ILE A 81 -13.33 5.15 -5.32
N SER A 82 -13.62 5.71 -6.49
CA SER A 82 -13.79 7.15 -6.67
C SER A 82 -14.96 7.71 -5.87
N ARG A 83 -16.08 6.97 -5.77
CA ARG A 83 -17.23 7.36 -4.94
C ARG A 83 -16.92 7.29 -3.44
N ILE A 84 -16.12 6.32 -3.01
CA ILE A 84 -15.65 6.20 -1.61
C ILE A 84 -14.76 7.38 -1.26
N LYS A 85 -13.78 7.69 -2.11
CA LYS A 85 -12.83 8.82 -1.93
C LYS A 85 -13.48 10.21 -1.98
N LYS A 86 -14.71 10.32 -2.49
CA LYS A 86 -15.51 11.56 -2.41
C LYS A 86 -16.17 11.79 -1.06
N LYS A 87 -16.13 10.80 -0.18
CA LYS A 87 -16.73 10.79 1.15
C LYS A 87 -15.63 10.73 2.21
N LEU A 88 -16.01 10.47 3.47
CA LEU A 88 -15.05 10.27 4.54
C LEU A 88 -14.39 8.88 4.44
N ALA A 89 -13.10 8.83 4.17
CA ALA A 89 -12.32 7.61 4.09
C ALA A 89 -10.84 7.84 4.43
N ILE A 90 -10.16 6.83 4.95
CA ILE A 90 -8.71 6.82 5.10
C ILE A 90 -8.11 5.91 4.04
N GLU A 91 -7.01 6.33 3.42
CA GLU A 91 -6.18 5.49 2.60
C GLU A 91 -4.76 5.43 3.14
N VAL A 92 -4.23 4.21 3.28
CA VAL A 92 -2.82 3.96 3.58
C VAL A 92 -2.14 3.54 2.29
N ILE A 93 -1.03 4.17 1.94
CA ILE A 93 -0.21 3.85 0.76
C ILE A 93 1.18 3.45 1.25
N TYR A 94 1.57 2.21 0.98
CA TYR A 94 2.88 1.69 1.39
C TYR A 94 3.93 1.97 0.34
N SER A 95 5.16 2.25 0.78
CA SER A 95 6.33 2.43 -0.10
C SER A 95 6.84 1.11 -0.69
N ILE A 96 6.54 -0.01 -0.02
CA ILE A 96 6.88 -1.37 -0.44
C ILE A 96 5.65 -2.28 -0.49
N VAL A 97 5.78 -3.45 -1.10
CA VAL A 97 4.72 -4.47 -1.10
C VAL A 97 4.67 -5.12 0.27
N HIS A 98 3.49 -5.13 0.88
CA HIS A 98 3.22 -5.83 2.13
C HIS A 98 2.58 -7.18 1.85
N ARG A 99 2.79 -8.14 2.77
CA ARG A 99 2.20 -9.48 2.73
C ARG A 99 1.46 -9.75 4.03
N THR A 100 0.28 -10.35 3.94
CA THR A 100 -0.43 -10.93 5.10
C THR A 100 -0.91 -12.33 4.77
N ASP A 101 -1.04 -13.17 5.78
CA ASP A 101 -1.56 -14.54 5.68
C ASP A 101 -3.04 -14.65 6.04
N ILE A 102 -3.65 -13.59 6.57
CA ILE A 102 -5.00 -13.64 7.12
C ILE A 102 -5.99 -12.97 6.17
N PRO A 103 -7.09 -13.67 5.81
CA PRO A 103 -7.40 -15.10 6.05
C PRO A 103 -6.82 -16.03 4.97
N LYS A 104 -6.22 -15.48 3.91
CA LYS A 104 -5.39 -16.20 2.94
C LYS A 104 -4.18 -15.33 2.57
N PRO A 105 -3.04 -15.94 2.20
CA PRO A 105 -1.88 -15.20 1.73
C PRO A 105 -2.20 -14.23 0.59
N LEU A 106 -1.90 -12.96 0.80
CA LEU A 106 -2.06 -11.89 -0.17
C LEU A 106 -0.96 -10.84 -0.05
N TYR A 107 -0.72 -10.17 -1.16
CA TYR A 107 0.17 -9.01 -1.30
C TYR A 107 -0.65 -7.75 -1.53
N TYR A 108 -0.24 -6.64 -0.93
CA TYR A 108 -0.95 -5.36 -1.05
C TYR A 108 -0.01 -4.16 -0.95
N THR A 109 -0.42 -3.06 -1.54
CA THR A 109 0.31 -1.78 -1.55
C THR A 109 -0.52 -0.62 -1.04
N ARG A 110 -1.84 -0.81 -0.93
CA ARG A 110 -2.76 0.19 -0.39
C ARG A 110 -3.88 -0.45 0.42
N LEU A 111 -4.33 0.26 1.44
CA LEU A 111 -5.57 0.00 2.16
C LEU A 111 -6.47 1.24 2.03
N LEU A 112 -7.76 1.04 1.83
CA LEU A 112 -8.77 2.10 1.78
C LEU A 112 -9.93 1.70 2.68
N ILE A 113 -10.15 2.52 3.71
CA ILE A 113 -11.11 2.27 4.79
C ILE A 113 -12.15 3.41 4.76
N PRO A 114 -13.36 3.17 4.24
CA PRO A 114 -14.44 4.13 4.34
C PRO A 114 -14.92 4.23 5.80
N LEU A 115 -15.15 5.46 6.27
CA LEU A 115 -15.55 5.72 7.66
C LEU A 115 -17.04 6.08 7.78
N GLN A 116 -17.70 6.41 6.66
CA GLN A 116 -19.15 6.61 6.61
C GLN A 116 -19.90 5.28 6.44
N GLU A 117 -20.76 4.98 7.42
CA GLU A 117 -21.44 3.68 7.58
C GLU A 117 -22.32 3.28 6.38
N LYS A 118 -22.94 4.26 5.70
CA LYS A 118 -23.84 4.02 4.56
C LYS A 118 -23.16 3.52 3.29
N VAL A 119 -21.82 3.62 3.18
CA VAL A 119 -21.10 3.32 1.93
C VAL A 119 -20.61 1.88 1.89
N SER A 120 -20.38 1.26 3.04
CA SER A 120 -19.59 0.04 3.07
C SER A 120 -19.87 -0.95 4.19
N ASN A 121 -20.78 -0.70 5.15
CA ASN A 121 -21.13 -1.70 6.19
C ASN A 121 -19.90 -2.42 6.78
N GLY A 122 -18.85 -1.65 7.08
CA GLY A 122 -17.54 -2.21 7.37
C GLY A 122 -16.99 -3.00 6.18
N THR A 123 -16.46 -2.36 5.14
CA THR A 123 -15.66 -3.02 4.09
C THR A 123 -14.31 -2.33 4.04
N VAL A 124 -13.21 -3.09 4.03
CA VAL A 124 -11.89 -2.56 3.67
C VAL A 124 -11.62 -2.91 2.22
N PHE A 125 -11.10 -1.93 1.50
CA PHE A 125 -10.61 -2.11 0.16
C PHE A 125 -9.09 -2.19 0.22
N PHE A 126 -8.48 -3.05 -0.57
CA PHE A 126 -7.03 -3.12 -0.67
C PHE A 126 -6.63 -3.17 -2.13
N ALA A 127 -5.57 -2.45 -2.50
CA ALA A 127 -4.92 -2.64 -3.79
C ALA A 127 -3.92 -3.78 -3.62
N GLY A 128 -4.23 -4.93 -4.23
CA GLY A 128 -3.41 -6.11 -4.04
C GLY A 128 -3.84 -7.32 -4.85
N ILE A 129 -3.17 -8.45 -4.59
CA ILE A 129 -3.44 -9.75 -5.21
C ILE A 129 -3.24 -10.87 -4.21
N TYR A 130 -4.02 -11.95 -4.32
CA TYR A 130 -3.76 -13.13 -3.52
C TYR A 130 -2.58 -13.93 -4.09
N GLU A 131 -1.79 -14.55 -3.22
CA GLU A 131 -0.62 -15.34 -3.62
C GLU A 131 -0.99 -16.46 -4.60
N TYR A 132 -2.15 -17.11 -4.42
CA TYR A 132 -2.61 -18.15 -5.34
C TYR A 132 -2.95 -17.63 -6.74
N GLU A 133 -3.42 -16.38 -6.87
CA GLU A 133 -3.71 -15.78 -8.18
C GLU A 133 -2.42 -15.39 -8.88
N LEU A 134 -1.46 -14.82 -8.14
CA LEU A 134 -0.15 -14.52 -8.67
C LEU A 134 0.51 -15.79 -9.22
N LYS A 135 0.54 -16.87 -8.42
CA LYS A 135 1.12 -18.16 -8.84
C LYS A 135 0.40 -18.79 -10.03
N ARG A 136 -0.93 -18.63 -10.13
CA ARG A 136 -1.72 -19.17 -11.25
C ARG A 136 -1.46 -18.41 -12.55
N ASP A 137 -1.44 -17.08 -12.48
CA ASP A 137 -1.43 -16.22 -13.68
C ASP A 137 0.00 -15.87 -14.13
N LYS A 138 0.95 -15.82 -13.19
CA LYS A 138 2.35 -15.41 -13.36
C LYS A 138 3.28 -16.14 -12.35
N PRO A 139 3.54 -17.45 -12.50
CA PRO A 139 4.26 -18.25 -11.50
C PRO A 139 5.69 -17.76 -11.17
N ASP A 140 6.36 -17.15 -12.14
CA ASP A 140 7.74 -16.66 -11.98
C ASP A 140 7.83 -15.20 -11.51
N LEU A 141 6.69 -14.50 -11.41
CA LEU A 141 6.65 -13.09 -11.06
C LEU A 141 6.76 -12.90 -9.55
N LEU A 142 7.79 -12.18 -9.11
CA LEU A 142 7.85 -11.71 -7.73
C LEU A 142 6.91 -10.51 -7.54
N PRO A 143 6.18 -10.41 -6.42
CA PRO A 143 5.25 -9.31 -6.15
C PRO A 143 5.87 -7.92 -6.31
N GLU A 144 7.16 -7.78 -6.02
CA GLU A 144 7.89 -6.51 -6.05
C GLU A 144 8.24 -6.06 -7.48
N GLN A 145 8.20 -6.99 -8.45
CA GLN A 145 8.66 -6.75 -9.83
C GLN A 145 7.60 -6.06 -10.71
N ASP A 146 6.31 -6.27 -10.46
CA ASP A 146 5.21 -5.64 -11.23
C ASP A 146 4.14 -5.04 -10.32
N TYR A 147 4.35 -3.77 -9.97
CA TYR A 147 3.43 -3.00 -9.13
C TYR A 147 2.08 -2.75 -9.79
N THR A 148 2.03 -2.64 -11.12
CA THR A 148 0.78 -2.33 -11.85
C THR A 148 -0.17 -3.50 -11.81
N TYR A 149 0.36 -4.72 -11.84
CA TYR A 149 -0.43 -5.95 -11.70
C TYR A 149 -1.09 -6.07 -10.33
N ILE A 150 -0.39 -5.65 -9.27
CA ILE A 150 -0.88 -5.74 -7.89
C ILE A 150 -1.68 -4.51 -7.43
N ASP A 151 -1.66 -3.37 -8.13
CA ASP A 151 -2.33 -2.12 -7.72
C ASP A 151 -3.84 -2.08 -8.02
N GLN A 152 -4.46 -3.22 -8.30
CA GLN A 152 -5.90 -3.31 -8.55
C GLN A 152 -6.68 -3.42 -7.22
N TYR A 153 -7.66 -2.53 -7.00
CA TYR A 153 -8.49 -2.58 -5.80
C TYR A 153 -9.42 -3.80 -5.78
N ARG A 154 -9.42 -4.47 -4.63
CA ARG A 154 -10.29 -5.56 -4.23
C ARG A 154 -10.96 -5.19 -2.91
N ALA A 155 -12.12 -5.78 -2.63
CA ALA A 155 -12.83 -5.59 -1.37
C ALA A 155 -12.75 -6.83 -0.48
N LEU A 156 -12.58 -6.60 0.81
CA LEU A 156 -12.88 -7.53 1.90
C LEU A 156 -13.97 -6.91 2.77
N ASN A 157 -15.01 -7.67 3.08
CA ASN A 157 -15.98 -7.24 4.07
C ASN A 157 -15.33 -7.33 5.46
N ILE A 158 -15.41 -6.27 6.23
CA ILE A 158 -15.11 -6.30 7.66
C ILE A 158 -16.26 -7.05 8.35
N VAL A 159 -15.94 -7.86 9.36
CA VAL A 159 -16.97 -8.35 10.29
C VAL A 159 -17.63 -7.11 10.93
N LEU A 160 -18.95 -6.98 10.77
CA LEU A 160 -19.78 -5.87 11.28
C LEU A 160 -19.62 -5.58 12.79
N ASN A 161 -18.92 -6.44 13.54
CA ASN A 161 -18.69 -6.34 14.98
C ASN A 161 -17.22 -5.97 15.37
N THR A 162 -16.42 -5.41 14.45
CA THR A 162 -15.08 -4.94 14.81
C THR A 162 -15.15 -3.55 15.46
N GLN A 163 -14.48 -3.39 16.60
CA GLN A 163 -14.31 -2.09 17.27
C GLN A 163 -13.38 -1.12 16.51
N GLY A 164 -12.83 -1.52 15.36
CA GLY A 164 -11.77 -0.78 14.69
C GLY A 164 -12.23 0.51 14.00
N ILE A 165 -13.38 0.51 13.30
CA ILE A 165 -13.94 1.76 12.75
C ILE A 165 -14.24 2.79 13.87
N PRO A 166 -14.91 2.41 14.99
CA PRO A 166 -15.04 3.30 16.14
C PRO A 166 -13.71 3.83 16.70
N ARG A 167 -12.66 3.00 16.78
CA ARG A 167 -11.33 3.42 17.25
C ARG A 167 -10.66 4.39 16.28
N LEU A 168 -10.71 4.14 14.97
CA LEU A 168 -10.23 5.08 13.95
C LEU A 168 -10.93 6.44 14.10
N LYS A 169 -12.26 6.46 14.21
CA LYS A 169 -13.03 7.70 14.44
C LYS A 169 -12.58 8.40 15.74
N LYS A 170 -12.28 7.65 16.80
CA LYS A 170 -11.76 8.20 18.05
C LYS A 170 -10.38 8.86 17.86
N ILE A 171 -9.47 8.21 17.13
CA ILE A 171 -8.13 8.75 16.83
C ILE A 171 -8.26 10.06 16.03
N LEU A 172 -9.05 10.06 14.95
CA LEU A 172 -9.28 11.26 14.15
C LEU A 172 -9.85 12.43 14.96
N ARG A 173 -10.76 12.17 15.90
CA ARG A 173 -11.25 13.21 16.82
C ARG A 173 -10.16 13.77 17.74
N LYS A 174 -9.21 12.94 18.19
CA LYS A 174 -8.03 13.43 18.96
C LYS A 174 -7.15 14.35 18.12
N MET A 175 -7.10 14.12 16.80
CA MET A 175 -6.42 14.97 15.82
C MET A 175 -7.23 16.21 15.41
N SER A 176 -8.36 16.50 16.09
CA SER A 176 -9.28 17.60 15.76
C SER A 176 -9.88 17.55 14.35
N ILE A 177 -10.08 16.34 13.83
CA ILE A 177 -10.72 16.10 12.52
C ILE A 177 -12.23 15.93 12.74
N GLU A 178 -13.02 16.77 12.07
CA GLU A 178 -14.48 16.70 12.07
C GLU A 178 -14.97 15.53 11.21
N LEU A 179 -15.97 14.77 11.68
CA LEU A 179 -16.40 13.51 11.07
C LEU A 179 -17.88 13.52 10.62
N ASP A 180 -18.49 14.70 10.58
CA ASP A 180 -19.93 14.92 10.35
C ASP A 180 -20.38 14.57 8.92
#